data_AF-A0A5Q5BN66-F1
#
_entry.id   AF-A0A5Q5BN66-F1
#
_cell.length_a   1.000
_cell.length_b   1.000
_cell.length_c   1.000
_cell.angle_alpha   90.00
_cell.angle_beta   90.00
_cell.angle_gamma   90.00
#
_symmetry.space_group_name_H-M   'P 1'
#
loop_
_entity.id
_entity.type
_entity.pdbx_description
1 polymer ?
#
loop_
_entity_poly.entity_id
_entity_poly.type
_entity_poly.pdbx_seq_one_letter_code
_entity_poly.pdbx_strand_id
1 'polypeptide(L)'
;MPRAPKMCGRNGCRTIVHPPRKHCPEHSGWNTSPRTASAAATERSYWRTVIRPQALARDNHQCQLRFPGICTGHATEVDHIVAVSDGGADELDNARSACRRCHARRTAQDAARASHRAR
;
A
#
# COMPACT_ATOMS: atom_id res chain seq x y z
N MET A 1 29.62 32.46 -8.54
CA MET A 1 30.31 31.21 -8.92
C MET A 1 29.27 30.13 -9.18
N PRO A 2 29.13 29.58 -10.40
CA PRO A 2 28.27 28.42 -10.63
C PRO A 2 28.80 27.21 -9.84
N ARG A 3 27.90 26.40 -9.28
CA ARG A 3 28.31 25.19 -8.55
C ARG A 3 28.91 24.18 -9.52
N ALA A 4 29.96 23.47 -9.09
CA ALA A 4 30.63 22.46 -9.90
C ALA A 4 29.65 21.37 -10.38
N PRO A 5 29.82 20.85 -11.61
CA PRO A 5 29.06 19.70 -12.10
C PRO A 5 29.31 18.47 -11.21
N LYS A 6 28.30 17.63 -11.03
CA LYS A 6 28.38 16.40 -10.23
C LYS A 6 27.81 15.21 -11.01
N MET A 7 28.10 14.00 -10.57
CA MET A 7 27.46 12.81 -11.13
C MET A 7 25.97 12.74 -10.74
N CYS A 8 25.17 12.05 -11.55
CA CYS A 8 23.78 11.72 -11.25
C CYS A 8 23.68 10.94 -9.93
N GLY A 9 22.71 11.30 -9.07
CA GLY A 9 22.51 10.63 -7.78
C GLY A 9 21.99 9.19 -7.81
N ARG A 10 21.74 8.62 -9.01
CA ARG A 10 21.33 7.22 -9.17
C ARG A 10 22.57 6.33 -9.14
N ASN A 11 22.60 5.31 -8.26
CA ASN A 11 23.70 4.34 -8.21
C ASN A 11 23.97 3.73 -9.59
N GLY A 12 25.21 3.83 -10.05
CA GLY A 12 25.66 3.33 -11.36
C GLY A 12 25.46 4.27 -12.54
N CYS A 13 24.80 5.42 -12.38
CA CYS A 13 24.64 6.40 -13.45
C CYS A 13 25.81 7.40 -13.47
N ARG A 14 26.66 7.29 -14.49
CA ARG A 14 27.84 8.17 -14.70
C ARG A 14 27.54 9.49 -15.43
N THR A 15 26.27 9.80 -15.69
CA THR A 15 25.87 11.02 -16.40
C THR A 15 26.13 12.26 -15.53
N ILE A 16 26.82 13.25 -16.09
CA ILE A 16 27.14 14.51 -15.41
C ILE A 16 25.89 15.40 -15.39
N VAL A 17 25.59 15.96 -14.22
CA VAL A 17 24.45 16.87 -13.99
C VAL A 17 24.94 18.18 -13.40
N HIS A 18 24.34 19.27 -13.87
CA HIS A 18 24.61 20.61 -13.35
C HIS A 18 23.56 20.96 -12.27
N PRO A 19 23.99 21.40 -11.06
CA PRO A 19 23.08 21.87 -10.03
C PRO A 19 22.14 22.98 -10.56
N PRO A 20 20.87 23.03 -10.12
CA PRO A 20 20.27 22.35 -8.96
C PRO A 20 19.82 20.89 -9.21
N ARG A 21 19.94 20.37 -10.43
CA ARG A 21 19.48 19.00 -10.73
C ARG A 21 20.31 17.96 -9.97
N LYS A 22 19.62 17.01 -9.33
CA LYS A 22 20.23 15.87 -8.61
C LYS A 22 20.39 14.63 -9.51
N HIS A 23 19.53 14.49 -10.52
CA HIS A 23 19.48 13.36 -11.43
C HIS A 23 19.48 13.83 -12.88
N CYS A 24 19.97 13.00 -13.81
CA CYS A 24 19.89 13.27 -15.24
C CYS A 24 18.44 13.12 -15.73
N PRO A 25 18.09 13.61 -16.93
CA PRO A 25 16.72 13.52 -17.46
C PRO A 25 16.12 12.11 -17.43
N GLU A 26 16.93 11.07 -17.71
CA GLU A 26 16.52 9.66 -17.67
C GLU A 26 16.16 9.17 -16.26
N HIS A 27 16.77 9.75 -15.23
CA HIS A 27 16.53 9.43 -13.83
C HIS A 27 15.79 10.55 -13.10
N SER A 28 15.28 11.52 -13.86
CA SER A 28 14.49 12.63 -13.34
C SER A 28 13.02 12.28 -13.50
N GLY A 29 12.33 12.15 -12.37
CA GLY A 29 10.92 11.79 -12.36
C GLY A 29 10.54 11.19 -11.01
N TRP A 30 9.26 11.25 -10.72
CA TRP A 30 8.68 10.42 -9.68
C TRP A 30 8.73 8.98 -10.14
N ASN A 31 9.14 8.06 -9.27
CA ASN A 31 9.14 6.64 -9.54
C ASN A 31 7.67 6.22 -9.72
N THR A 32 7.18 6.16 -10.96
CA THR A 32 5.90 5.54 -11.30
C THR A 32 6.09 4.03 -11.28
N SER A 33 6.30 3.48 -10.07
CA SER A 33 6.04 2.06 -9.89
C SER A 33 4.60 1.82 -10.31
N PRO A 34 4.31 0.78 -11.14
CA PRO A 34 2.93 0.40 -11.38
C PRO A 34 2.24 0.22 -10.02
N ARG A 35 1.01 0.74 -9.91
CA ARG A 35 0.20 0.54 -8.70
C ARG A 35 0.08 -0.97 -8.46
N THR A 36 0.25 -1.38 -7.22
CA THR A 36 0.03 -2.77 -6.82
C THR A 36 -1.42 -3.16 -7.10
N ALA A 37 -1.67 -4.43 -7.44
CA ALA A 37 -3.01 -4.94 -7.69
C ALA A 37 -3.98 -4.65 -6.52
N SER A 38 -3.47 -4.68 -5.29
CA SER A 38 -4.23 -4.30 -4.10
C SER A 38 -4.71 -2.84 -4.14
N ALA A 39 -3.83 -1.90 -4.49
CA ALA A 39 -4.18 -0.47 -4.60
C ALA A 39 -5.22 -0.21 -5.68
N ALA A 40 -5.10 -0.87 -6.84
CA ALA A 40 -6.08 -0.74 -7.92
C ALA A 40 -7.48 -1.26 -7.48
N ALA A 41 -7.53 -2.37 -6.74
CA ALA A 41 -8.78 -2.93 -6.23
C ALA A 41 -9.46 -2.03 -5.19
N THR A 42 -8.69 -1.49 -4.23
CA THR A 42 -9.24 -0.60 -3.19
C THR A 42 -9.61 0.80 -3.73
N GLU A 43 -9.04 1.23 -4.85
CA GLU A 43 -9.36 2.50 -5.52
C GLU A 43 -10.66 2.43 -6.34
N ARG A 44 -11.23 1.24 -6.59
CA ARG A 44 -12.50 1.10 -7.33
C ARG A 44 -13.63 1.80 -6.58
N SER A 45 -14.42 2.58 -7.33
CA SER A 45 -15.57 3.35 -6.80
C SER A 45 -16.48 2.46 -5.97
N TYR A 46 -16.85 1.27 -6.49
CA TYR A 46 -17.71 0.31 -5.82
C TYR A 46 -17.19 -0.15 -4.44
N TRP A 47 -15.89 -0.44 -4.32
CA TRP A 47 -15.32 -0.84 -3.03
C TRP A 47 -15.45 0.29 -2.00
N ARG A 48 -15.15 1.53 -2.41
CA ARG A 48 -15.16 2.71 -1.52
C ARG A 48 -16.57 3.13 -1.12
N THR A 49 -17.54 3.02 -2.04
CA THR A 49 -18.90 3.54 -1.83
C THR A 49 -19.90 2.48 -1.33
N VAL A 50 -19.67 1.21 -1.63
CA VAL A 50 -20.61 0.12 -1.29
C VAL A 50 -19.99 -0.83 -0.27
N ILE A 51 -18.90 -1.51 -0.62
CA ILE A 51 -18.37 -2.59 0.22
C ILE A 51 -17.81 -2.08 1.55
N ARG A 52 -17.02 -1.01 1.53
CA ARG A 52 -16.41 -0.46 2.73
C ARG A 52 -17.43 -0.01 3.79
N PRO A 53 -18.44 0.83 3.48
CA PRO A 53 -19.44 1.20 4.48
C PRO A 53 -20.30 0.01 4.92
N GLN A 54 -20.63 -0.93 4.02
CA GLN A 54 -21.39 -2.14 4.38
C GLN A 54 -20.63 -3.04 5.37
N ALA A 55 -19.33 -3.27 5.14
CA ALA A 55 -18.51 -4.08 6.05
C ALA A 55 -18.40 -3.44 7.43
N LEU A 56 -18.18 -2.12 7.50
CA LEU A 56 -18.13 -1.37 8.75
C LEU A 56 -19.46 -1.41 9.51
N ALA A 57 -20.58 -1.25 8.80
CA ALA A 57 -21.91 -1.33 9.39
C ALA A 57 -22.23 -2.74 9.89
N ARG A 58 -21.96 -3.79 9.08
CA ARG A 58 -22.15 -5.20 9.43
C ARG A 58 -21.41 -5.55 10.73
N ASP A 59 -20.18 -5.07 10.85
CA ASP A 59 -19.32 -5.37 12.01
C ASP A 59 -19.54 -4.38 13.16
N ASN A 60 -20.53 -3.49 13.08
CA ASN A 60 -20.81 -2.41 14.03
C ASN A 60 -19.56 -1.61 14.42
N HIS A 61 -18.71 -1.30 13.43
CA HIS A 61 -17.42 -0.64 13.61
C HIS A 61 -16.51 -1.33 14.65
N GLN A 62 -16.65 -2.64 14.87
CA GLN A 62 -15.75 -3.42 15.71
C GLN A 62 -14.68 -4.10 14.86
N CYS A 63 -13.44 -3.99 15.33
CA CYS A 63 -12.31 -4.67 14.73
C CYS A 63 -12.48 -6.19 14.84
N GLN A 64 -12.48 -6.87 13.69
CA GLN A 64 -12.58 -8.32 13.58
C GLN A 64 -11.22 -9.02 13.68
N LEU A 65 -10.12 -8.30 13.40
CA LEU A 65 -8.76 -8.84 13.49
C LEU A 65 -8.30 -9.13 14.93
N ARG A 66 -8.69 -8.27 15.88
CA ARG A 66 -8.46 -8.43 17.33
C ARG A 66 -7.05 -8.88 17.74
N PHE A 67 -6.00 -8.43 17.04
CA PHE A 67 -4.64 -8.81 17.40
C PHE A 67 -4.29 -8.38 18.84
N PRO A 68 -3.75 -9.29 19.66
CA PRO A 68 -3.46 -9.02 21.07
C PRO A 68 -2.38 -7.94 21.19
N GLY A 69 -2.54 -7.05 22.17
CA GLY A 69 -1.59 -6.00 22.51
C GLY A 69 -1.55 -4.78 21.56
N ILE A 70 -2.23 -4.81 20.41
CA ILE A 70 -2.24 -3.69 19.46
C ILE A 70 -3.64 -3.24 19.01
N CYS A 71 -4.67 -4.06 19.22
CA CYS A 71 -6.02 -3.75 18.79
C CYS A 71 -6.60 -2.60 19.62
N THR A 72 -7.27 -1.65 18.95
CA THR A 72 -7.96 -0.53 19.59
C THR A 72 -9.47 -0.76 19.71
N GLY A 73 -9.97 -1.91 19.27
CA GLY A 73 -11.40 -2.28 19.30
C GLY A 73 -12.24 -1.62 18.21
N HIS A 74 -12.04 -0.32 17.93
CA HIS A 74 -12.80 0.41 16.93
C HIS A 74 -12.21 0.30 15.52
N ALA A 75 -13.04 -0.09 14.55
CA ALA A 75 -12.67 -0.23 13.15
C ALA A 75 -12.96 1.02 12.32
N THR A 76 -11.96 1.45 11.57
CA THR A 76 -12.00 2.61 10.66
C THR A 76 -11.62 2.22 9.23
N GLU A 77 -11.10 1.01 9.06
CA GLU A 77 -10.55 0.47 7.82
C GLU A 77 -11.20 -0.88 7.53
N VAL A 78 -11.14 -1.30 6.28
CA VAL A 78 -11.66 -2.59 5.82
C VAL A 78 -10.53 -3.31 5.11
N ASP A 79 -10.33 -4.56 5.48
CA ASP A 79 -9.26 -5.44 5.03
C ASP A 79 -9.86 -6.59 4.23
N HIS A 80 -9.15 -7.04 3.19
CA HIS A 80 -9.54 -8.25 2.46
C HIS A 80 -9.09 -9.50 3.25
N ILE A 81 -10.01 -10.43 3.50
CA ILE A 81 -9.72 -11.69 4.22
C ILE A 81 -8.69 -12.51 3.43
N VAL A 82 -8.94 -12.69 2.14
CA VAL A 82 -7.99 -13.18 1.13
C VAL A 82 -7.43 -11.96 0.41
N ALA A 83 -6.12 -11.77 0.47
CA ALA A 83 -5.48 -10.63 -0.18
C ALA A 83 -5.73 -10.64 -1.69
N VAL A 84 -5.84 -9.46 -2.30
CA VAL A 84 -6.02 -9.33 -3.77
C VAL A 84 -4.85 -9.98 -4.53
N SER A 85 -3.63 -9.91 -3.98
CA SER A 85 -2.45 -10.59 -4.54
C SER A 85 -2.58 -12.13 -4.54
N ASP A 86 -3.44 -12.67 -3.67
CA ASP A 86 -3.74 -14.10 -3.56
C ASP A 86 -5.03 -14.47 -4.31
N GLY A 87 -5.59 -13.57 -5.12
CA GLY A 87 -6.83 -13.80 -5.88
C GLY A 87 -8.11 -13.44 -5.13
N GLY A 88 -8.02 -12.70 -4.03
CA GLY A 88 -9.20 -12.24 -3.29
C GLY A 88 -10.07 -11.27 -4.11
N ALA A 89 -11.39 -11.50 -4.07
CA ALA A 89 -12.39 -10.68 -4.74
C ALA A 89 -12.79 -9.44 -3.91
N ASP A 90 -13.33 -8.41 -4.57
CA ASP A 90 -13.90 -7.21 -3.95
C ASP A 90 -15.36 -7.43 -3.55
N GLU A 91 -15.57 -8.42 -2.68
CA GLU A 91 -16.89 -8.84 -2.23
C GLU A 91 -17.03 -8.62 -0.72
N LEU A 92 -18.27 -8.41 -0.25
CA LEU A 92 -18.55 -8.16 1.16
C LEU A 92 -18.14 -9.34 2.05
N ASP A 93 -18.28 -10.58 1.55
CA ASP A 93 -17.87 -11.80 2.24
C ASP A 93 -16.35 -11.90 2.39
N ASN A 94 -15.59 -11.31 1.46
CA ASN A 94 -14.13 -11.21 1.55
C ASN A 94 -13.68 -9.94 2.29
N ALA A 95 -14.59 -9.10 2.78
CA ALA A 95 -14.28 -7.87 3.50
C ALA A 95 -14.45 -8.05 5.02
N ARG A 96 -13.51 -7.52 5.81
CA ARG A 96 -13.62 -7.45 7.28
C ARG A 96 -13.22 -6.10 7.83
N SER A 97 -13.90 -5.66 8.87
CA SER A 97 -13.58 -4.41 9.56
C SER A 97 -12.34 -4.55 10.43
N ALA A 98 -11.44 -3.58 10.34
CA ALA A 98 -10.19 -3.56 11.05
C ALA A 98 -9.91 -2.17 11.64
N CYS A 99 -9.30 -2.14 12.82
CA CYS A 99 -8.66 -0.92 13.30
C CYS A 99 -7.35 -0.69 12.57
N ARG A 100 -6.92 0.57 12.46
CA ARG A 100 -5.69 0.96 11.76
C ARG A 100 -4.45 0.19 12.21
N ARG A 101 -4.31 -0.07 13.52
CA ARG A 101 -3.17 -0.82 14.06
C ARG A 101 -3.17 -2.28 13.63
N CYS A 102 -4.33 -2.93 13.70
CA CYS A 102 -4.47 -4.31 13.27
C CYS A 102 -4.27 -4.46 11.76
N HIS A 103 -4.86 -3.55 10.98
CA HIS A 103 -4.72 -3.54 9.53
C HIS A 103 -3.26 -3.35 9.11
N ALA A 104 -2.53 -2.39 9.70
CA ALA A 104 -1.11 -2.20 9.40
C ALA A 104 -0.26 -3.45 9.69
N ARG A 105 -0.53 -4.17 10.80
CA ARG A 105 0.15 -5.45 11.09
C ARG A 105 -0.17 -6.52 10.04
N ARG A 106 -1.44 -6.61 9.62
CA ARG A 106 -1.87 -7.55 8.58
C ARG A 106 -1.17 -7.25 7.25
N THR A 107 -1.16 -5.99 6.81
CA THR A 107 -0.46 -5.57 5.59
C THR A 107 1.03 -5.93 5.63
N ALA A 108 1.70 -5.73 6.77
CA ALA A 108 3.10 -6.13 6.93
C ALA A 108 3.30 -7.66 6.82
N GLN A 109 2.39 -8.46 7.38
CA GLN A 109 2.41 -9.92 7.25
C GLN A 109 2.20 -10.37 5.80
N ASP A 110 1.26 -9.75 5.09
CA ASP A 110 0.96 -10.08 3.70
C ASP A 110 2.13 -9.69 2.78
N ALA A 111 2.76 -8.53 3.02
CA ALA A 111 3.98 -8.13 2.32
C ALA A 111 5.15 -9.10 2.56
N ALA A 112 5.33 -9.57 3.80
CA ALA A 112 6.34 -10.58 4.14
C ALA A 112 6.06 -11.94 3.46
N ARG A 113 4.78 -12.33 3.34
CA ARG A 113 4.38 -13.55 2.61
C ARG A 113 4.64 -13.43 1.11
N ALA A 114 4.28 -12.29 0.51
CA ALA A 114 4.51 -12.04 -0.90
C ALA A 114 6.01 -12.08 -1.26
N SER A 115 6.87 -11.50 -0.42
CA SER A 115 8.32 -11.52 -0.65
C SER A 115 8.93 -12.92 -0.52
N HIS A 116 8.40 -13.77 0.36
CA HIS A 116 8.82 -15.17 0.46
C HIS A 116 8.40 -16.01 -0.76
N ARG A 117 7.25 -15.70 -1.38
CA ARG A 117 6.78 -16.41 -2.59
C ARG A 117 7.51 -15.99 -3.86
N ALA A 118 8.10 -14.80 -3.87
CA ALA A 118 8.87 -14.28 -4.99
C ALA A 118 10.33 -14.77 -5.02
N ARG A 119 10.74 -15.60 -4.06
CA ARG A 119 12.05 -16.28 -4.00
C ARG A 119 11.93 -17.70 -4.50
#